data_AF-A0A0P8D9W0-F1
#
_entry.id   AF-A0A0P8D9W0-F1
#
_cell.length_a   1.000
_cell.length_b   1.000
_cell.length_c   1.000
_cell.angle_alpha   90.00
_cell.angle_beta   90.00
_cell.angle_gamma   90.00
#
_symmetry.space_group_name_H-M   'P 1'
#
loop_
_entity.id
_entity.type
_entity.pdbx_description
1 polymer ?
#
loop_
_entity_poly.entity_id
_entity_poly.type
_entity_poly.pdbx_seq_one_letter_code
_entity_poly.pdbx_strand_id
1 'polypeptide(L)'
;MLTLNQIISEATALSDSDKAVLIEKVMESMTEQREAASFQDRLISKTERSAAIDRMRGLLKTDQATPTDQEVAAMLDERRLEKYLG
;
A
#
# COMPACT_ATOMS: atom_id res chain seq x y z
N MET A 1 0.62 30.06 -21.73
CA MET A 1 -0.08 28.83 -21.32
C MET A 1 -0.90 28.36 -22.50
N LEU A 2 -0.59 27.18 -23.05
CA LEU A 2 -1.42 26.57 -24.09
C LEU A 2 -2.67 25.96 -23.43
N THR A 3 -3.80 26.02 -24.12
CA THR A 3 -5.01 25.30 -23.73
C THR A 3 -4.87 23.81 -24.06
N LEU A 4 -5.65 22.95 -23.41
CA LEU A 4 -5.63 21.52 -23.69
C LEU A 4 -5.90 21.20 -25.17
N ASN A 5 -6.83 21.92 -25.79
CA ASN A 5 -7.15 21.75 -27.22
C ASN A 5 -5.99 22.16 -28.14
N GLN A 6 -5.22 23.19 -27.77
CA GLN A 6 -4.03 23.59 -28.52
C GLN A 6 -2.93 22.53 -28.42
N ILE A 7 -2.69 21.97 -27.23
CA ILE A 7 -1.72 20.88 -27.02
C ILE A 7 -2.10 19.64 -27.84
N ILE A 8 -3.39 19.26 -27.84
CA ILE A 8 -3.89 18.13 -28.63
C ILE A 8 -3.70 18.40 -30.13
N SER A 9 -4.01 19.61 -30.60
CA SER A 9 -3.81 20.00 -32.00
C SER A 9 -2.33 19.94 -32.41
N GLU A 10 -1.42 20.40 -31.56
CA GLU A 10 0.02 20.36 -31.83
C GLU A 10 0.55 18.92 -31.86
N ALA A 11 0.17 18.10 -30.88
CA ALA A 11 0.57 16.69 -30.81
C ALA A 11 0.06 15.88 -32.00
N THR A 12 -1.15 16.17 -32.49
CA THR A 12 -1.73 15.47 -33.66
C THR A 12 -1.12 15.91 -34.98
N ALA A 13 -0.54 17.11 -35.05
CA ALA A 13 0.16 17.62 -36.23
C ALA A 13 1.60 17.10 -36.38
N LEU A 14 2.16 16.45 -35.35
CA LEU A 14 3.50 15.85 -35.38
C LEU A 14 3.62 14.69 -36.37
N SER A 15 4.86 14.41 -36.79
CA SER A 15 5.19 13.19 -37.53
C SER A 15 4.95 11.94 -36.69
N ASP A 16 4.75 10.79 -37.32
CA ASP A 16 4.52 9.53 -36.60
C ASP A 16 5.71 9.14 -35.71
N SER A 17 6.94 9.47 -36.14
CA SER A 17 8.16 9.27 -35.34
C SER A 17 8.16 10.12 -34.07
N ASP A 18 7.82 11.41 -34.19
CA ASP A 18 7.79 12.32 -33.04
C ASP A 18 6.65 11.97 -32.08
N LYS A 19 5.52 11.49 -32.61
CA LYS A 19 4.41 10.97 -31.79
C LYS A 19 4.85 9.74 -30.99
N ALA A 20 5.62 8.83 -31.58
CA ALA A 20 6.12 7.65 -30.87
C ALA A 20 7.02 8.05 -29.69
N VAL A 21 7.95 8.99 -29.91
CA VAL A 21 8.82 9.55 -28.86
C VAL A 21 8.01 10.26 -27.77
N LEU A 22 6.97 11.02 -28.16
CA LEU A 22 6.11 11.70 -27.21
C LEU A 22 5.33 10.71 -26.34
N ILE A 23 4.80 9.64 -26.92
CA ILE A 23 4.09 8.58 -26.21
C ILE A 23 5.01 7.89 -25.21
N GLU A 24 6.25 7.56 -25.60
CA GLU A 24 7.26 6.98 -24.71
C GLU A 24 7.51 7.86 -23.48
N LYS A 25 7.76 9.16 -23.69
CA LYS A 25 7.98 10.12 -22.61
C LYS A 25 6.77 10.29 -21.70
N VAL A 26 5.56 10.28 -22.25
CA VAL A 26 4.32 10.34 -21.44
C VAL A 26 4.17 9.08 -20.60
N MET A 27 4.43 7.90 -21.16
CA MET A 27 4.38 6.64 -20.40
C MET A 27 5.43 6.59 -19.29
N GLU A 28 6.65 7.05 -19.56
CA GLU A 28 7.72 7.17 -18.56
C GLU A 28 7.28 8.08 -17.41
N SER A 29 6.81 9.30 -17.71
CA SER A 29 6.33 10.24 -16.70
C SER A 29 5.15 9.70 -15.88
N MET A 30 4.19 9.03 -16.52
CA MET A 30 3.07 8.39 -15.82
C MET A 30 3.52 7.26 -14.89
N THR A 31 4.56 6.52 -15.29
CA THR A 31 5.13 5.43 -14.48
C THR A 31 5.82 6.01 -13.24
N GLU A 32 6.65 7.04 -13.41
CA GLU A 32 7.31 7.73 -12.29
C GLU A 32 6.29 8.30 -11.28
N GLN A 33 5.21 8.91 -11.77
CA GLN A 33 4.13 9.43 -10.91
C GLN A 33 3.43 8.32 -10.13
N ARG A 34 3.17 7.17 -10.76
CA ARG A 34 2.56 6.00 -10.10
C ARG A 34 3.48 5.40 -9.05
N GLU A 35 4.78 5.28 -9.35
CA GLU A 35 5.75 4.78 -8.39
C GLU A 35 5.85 5.71 -7.18
N ALA A 36 5.94 7.03 -7.40
CA ALA A 36 5.94 8.02 -6.33
C ALA A 36 4.67 7.95 -5.46
N ALA A 37 3.49 7.83 -6.08
CA ALA A 37 2.22 7.68 -5.36
C ALA A 37 2.17 6.36 -4.56
N SER A 38 2.62 5.25 -5.17
CA SER A 38 2.66 3.94 -4.49
C SER A 38 3.65 3.92 -3.32
N PHE A 39 4.76 4.65 -3.43
CA PHE A 39 5.74 4.81 -2.38
C PHE A 39 5.15 5.60 -1.20
N GLN A 40 4.44 6.69 -1.49
CA GLN A 40 3.74 7.47 -0.46
C GLN A 40 2.67 6.63 0.25
N ASP A 41 1.87 5.86 -0.49
CA ASP A 41 0.84 4.98 0.09
C ASP A 41 1.45 3.87 0.99
N ARG A 42 2.59 3.30 0.57
CA ARG A 42 3.36 2.35 1.40
C ARG A 42 3.92 3.00 2.68
N LEU A 43 4.38 4.25 2.61
CA LEU A 43 4.89 4.97 3.78
C LEU A 43 3.76 5.34 4.75
N ILE A 44 2.61 5.77 4.23
CA ILE A 44 1.41 6.06 5.03
C ILE A 44 0.93 4.79 5.73
N SER A 45 0.73 3.70 4.99
CA SER A 45 0.30 2.42 5.56
C SER A 45 1.29 1.84 6.58
N LYS A 46 2.60 2.05 6.42
CA LYS A 46 3.61 1.66 7.42
C LYS A 46 3.50 2.51 8.70
N THR A 47 3.29 3.81 8.56
CA THR A 47 3.15 4.75 9.68
C THR A 47 1.88 4.48 10.48
N GLU A 48 0.75 4.28 9.79
CA GLU A 48 -0.53 3.92 10.39
C GLU A 48 -0.46 2.57 11.10
N ARG A 49 0.21 1.58 10.49
CA ARG A 49 0.47 0.27 11.10
C ARG A 49 1.29 0.40 12.37
N SER A 50 2.36 1.21 12.36
CA SER A 50 3.18 1.47 13.55
C SER A 50 2.34 2.10 14.66
N ALA A 51 1.56 3.13 14.33
CA ALA A 51 0.69 3.80 15.30
C ALA A 51 -0.43 2.90 15.84
N ALA A 52 -0.92 1.95 15.04
CA ALA A 52 -1.86 0.93 15.49
C ALA A 52 -1.19 -0.07 16.45
N ILE A 53 0.00 -0.55 16.12
CA ILE A 53 0.80 -1.45 16.98
C ILE A 53 1.09 -0.78 18.33
N ASP A 54 1.49 0.48 18.35
CA ASP A 54 1.79 1.19 19.60
C ASP A 54 0.55 1.39 20.47
N ARG A 55 -0.61 1.69 19.86
CA ARG A 55 -1.90 1.71 20.57
C ARG A 55 -2.26 0.34 21.14
N MET A 56 -2.08 -0.73 20.37
CA MET A 56 -2.34 -2.11 20.82
C MET A 56 -1.37 -2.56 21.91
N ARG A 57 -0.10 -2.14 21.87
CA ARG A 57 0.89 -2.45 22.89
C ARG A 57 0.49 -1.91 24.27
N GLY A 58 -0.27 -0.81 24.34
CA GLY A 58 -0.86 -0.30 25.58
C GLY A 58 -2.03 -1.14 26.10
N LEU A 59 -2.79 -1.79 25.22
CA LEU A 59 -3.93 -2.66 25.54
C LEU A 59 -3.51 -4.08 25.92
N LEU A 60 -2.38 -4.55 25.38
CA LEU A 60 -1.83 -5.89 25.60
C LEU A 60 -0.79 -5.92 26.74
N LYS A 61 -0.68 -4.87 27.56
CA LYS A 61 0.19 -4.89 28.74
C LYS A 61 -0.40 -5.83 29.79
N THR A 62 0.06 -7.07 29.76
CA THR A 62 -0.14 -8.05 30.81
C THR A 62 1.13 -8.14 31.64
N ASP A 63 1.04 -8.24 32.96
CA ASP A 63 2.19 -8.57 33.82
C ASP A 63 2.70 -10.01 33.59
N GLN A 64 1.95 -10.79 32.80
CA GLN A 64 2.31 -12.15 32.41
C GLN A 64 3.34 -12.15 31.28
N ALA A 65 4.26 -13.12 31.34
CA ALA A 65 5.23 -13.37 30.30
C ALA A 65 4.52 -13.69 28.97
N THR A 66 5.19 -13.36 27.85
CA THR A 66 4.70 -13.76 26.53
C THR A 66 4.61 -15.29 26.47
N PRO A 67 3.46 -15.86 26.08
CA PRO A 67 3.29 -17.31 26.04
C PRO A 67 4.22 -17.93 25.00
N THR A 68 4.69 -19.13 25.31
CA THR A 68 5.46 -19.98 24.41
C THR A 68 4.57 -20.56 23.32
N ASP A 69 5.17 -21.00 22.22
CA ASP A 69 4.44 -21.61 21.10
C ASP A 69 3.60 -22.82 21.55
N GLN A 70 4.08 -23.59 22.55
CA GLN A 70 3.35 -24.71 23.12
C GLN A 70 2.12 -24.27 23.91
N GLU A 71 2.22 -23.20 24.70
CA GLU A 71 1.09 -22.62 25.43
C GLU A 71 0.06 -22.04 24.47
N VAL A 72 0.51 -21.37 23.40
CA VAL A 72 -0.39 -20.87 22.35
C VAL A 72 -1.15 -22.00 21.67
N ALA A 73 -0.48 -23.13 21.38
CA ALA A 73 -1.14 -24.30 20.81
C ALA A 73 -2.26 -24.84 21.73
N ALA A 74 -2.00 -24.94 23.03
CA ALA A 74 -2.99 -25.38 24.01
C ALA A 74 -4.20 -24.42 24.10
N MET A 75 -3.96 -23.10 24.13
CA MET A 75 -5.03 -22.09 24.14
C MET A 75 -5.91 -22.16 22.89
N LEU A 76 -5.31 -22.44 21.72
CA LEU A 76 -6.06 -22.57 20.47
C LEU A 76 -6.92 -23.84 20.45
N ASP A 77 -6.44 -24.93 21.03
CA ASP A 77 -7.22 -26.18 21.14
C ASP A 77 -8.38 -26.04 22.12
N GLU A 78 -8.16 -25.42 23.28
CA GLU A 78 -9.23 -25.11 24.24
C GLU A 78 -10.32 -24.25 23.57
N ARG A 79 -9.94 -23.17 22.88
CA ARG A 79 -10.88 -22.31 22.15
C ARG A 79 -11.65 -23.05 21.04
N ARG A 80 -11.02 -24.02 20.38
CA ARG A 80 -11.71 -24.85 19.37
C ARG A 80 -12.74 -25.75 20.02
N LEU A 81 -12.41 -26.39 21.15
CA LEU A 81 -13.36 -27.22 21.90
C LEU A 81 -14.55 -26.38 22.36
N GLU A 82 -14.32 -25.22 22.99
CA GLU A 82 -15.39 -24.32 23.42
C GLU A 82 -16.29 -23.87 22.26
N LYS A 83 -15.70 -23.54 21.11
CA LYS A 83 -16.46 -23.03 19.96
C LYS A 83 -17.33 -24.09 19.30
N TYR A 84 -16.88 -25.34 19.26
CA TYR A 84 -17.50 -26.40 18.46
C TYR A 84 -18.18 -27.50 19.28
N LEU A 85 -17.89 -27.58 20.59
CA LEU A 85 -18.44 -28.58 21.51
C LEU A 85 -19.10 -27.97 22.76
N GLY A 86 -19.05 -26.64 22.91
CA GLY A 86 -19.70 -25.88 23.99
C GLY A 86 -21.11 -25.41 23.66
#